data_AF-E7BBB4-F1
#
_entry.id   AF-E7BBB4-F1
#
_cell.length_a   1.000
_cell.length_b   1.000
_cell.length_c   1.000
_cell.angle_alpha   90.00
_cell.angle_beta   90.00
_cell.angle_gamma   90.00
#
_symmetry.space_group_name_H-M   'P 1'
#
loop_
_entity.id
_entity.type
_entity.pdbx_description
1 polymer ?
#
loop_
_entity_poly.entity_id
_entity_poly.type
_entity_poly.pdbx_seq_one_letter_code
_entity_poly.pdbx_strand_id
1 'polypeptide(L)'
;MISVVSSMMVLFVFLALIKKLKFLLPVLILLEFVMLLIFLLLNIYIGENGSQDSFLLLLFLVVVSSESVLGLVVFVMVSRQMSKDYISLFSVLKF
;
A
#
# COMPACT_ATOMS: atom_id res chain seq x y z
N MET A 1 -20.38 2.63 15.87
CA MET A 1 -19.48 3.81 15.98
C MET A 1 -18.04 3.51 15.57
N ILE A 2 -17.42 2.42 16.04
CA ILE A 2 -16.05 2.02 15.65
C ILE A 2 -15.88 1.87 14.11
N SER A 3 -16.84 1.25 13.41
CA SER A 3 -16.77 1.10 11.94
C SER A 3 -16.77 2.43 11.19
N VAL A 4 -17.52 3.42 11.68
CA VAL A 4 -17.58 4.77 11.09
C VAL A 4 -16.27 5.55 11.32
N VAL A 5 -15.65 5.39 12.49
CA VAL A 5 -14.34 6.00 12.76
C VAL A 5 -13.27 5.39 11.85
N SER A 6 -13.29 4.08 11.68
CA SER A 6 -12.34 3.36 10.85
C SER A 6 -12.50 3.69 9.35
N SER A 7 -13.72 3.87 8.85
CA SER A 7 -13.95 4.31 7.45
C SER A 7 -13.49 5.76 7.20
N MET A 8 -13.66 6.65 8.18
CA MET A 8 -13.14 8.02 8.13
C MET A 8 -11.61 8.04 8.10
N MET A 9 -10.96 7.14 8.85
CA MET A 9 -9.49 6.98 8.82
C MET A 9 -9.01 6.51 7.44
N VAL A 10 -9.69 5.54 6.81
CA VAL A 10 -9.36 5.09 5.45
C VAL A 10 -9.42 6.25 4.46
N LEU A 11 -10.50 7.03 4.47
CA LEU A 11 -10.67 8.18 3.57
C LEU A 11 -9.57 9.23 3.76
N PHE A 12 -9.22 9.55 5.01
CA PHE A 12 -8.18 10.54 5.30
C PHE A 12 -6.80 10.08 4.80
N VAL A 13 -6.48 8.81 5.00
CA VAL A 13 -5.22 8.23 4.51
C VAL A 13 -5.19 8.19 2.99
N PHE A 14 -6.31 7.83 2.34
CA PHE A 14 -6.41 7.83 0.89
C PHE A 14 -6.21 9.24 0.30
N LEU A 15 -6.81 10.26 0.93
CA LEU A 15 -6.58 11.67 0.59
C LEU A 15 -5.12 12.09 0.78
N ALA A 16 -4.44 11.57 1.80
CA ALA A 16 -3.01 11.82 2.03
C ALA A 16 -2.11 11.12 0.99
N LEU A 17 -2.52 9.95 0.48
CA LEU A 17 -1.84 9.22 -0.60
C LEU A 17 -1.75 10.06 -1.87
N ILE A 18 -2.88 10.64 -2.27
CA ILE A 18 -2.99 11.46 -3.49
C ILE A 18 -2.03 12.66 -3.44
N LYS A 19 -1.77 13.21 -2.24
CA LYS A 19 -0.89 14.37 -2.06
C LYS A 19 0.61 14.04 -2.04
N LYS A 20 1.00 12.77 -1.81
CA LYS A 20 2.41 12.36 -1.62
C LYS A 20 3.07 11.70 -2.85
N LEU A 21 2.44 11.79 -4.03
CA LEU A 21 2.86 11.20 -5.31
C LEU A 21 4.20 11.71 -5.92
N LYS A 22 5.16 12.20 -5.12
CA LYS A 22 6.48 12.62 -5.61
C LYS A 22 7.60 11.61 -5.35
N PHE A 23 7.48 10.79 -4.30
CA PHE A 23 8.49 9.79 -3.95
C PHE A 23 7.82 8.43 -3.79
N LEU A 24 8.37 7.41 -4.45
CA LEU A 24 7.76 6.08 -4.51
C LEU A 24 7.68 5.41 -3.12
N LEU A 25 8.72 5.55 -2.29
CA LEU A 25 8.82 4.88 -0.99
C LEU A 25 7.79 5.39 0.05
N PRO A 26 7.58 6.72 0.22
CA PRO A 26 6.46 7.23 1.03
C PRO A 26 5.08 6.80 0.54
N VAL A 27 4.91 6.55 -0.76
CA VAL A 27 3.65 6.04 -1.32
C VAL A 27 3.45 4.56 -0.96
N LEU A 28 4.49 3.72 -1.02
CA LEU A 28 4.42 2.31 -0.60
C LEU A 28 4.04 2.15 0.88
N ILE A 29 4.70 2.90 1.77
CA ILE A 29 4.41 2.85 3.22
C ILE A 29 2.96 3.27 3.50
N LEU A 30 2.48 4.26 2.76
CA LEU A 30 1.13 4.77 2.94
C LEU A 30 0.08 3.82 2.35
N LEU A 31 0.43 3.07 1.29
CA LEU A 31 -0.39 1.96 0.78
C LEU A 31 -0.50 0.81 1.78
N GLU A 32 0.60 0.43 2.45
CA GLU A 32 0.58 -0.58 3.51
C GLU A 32 -0.33 -0.15 4.68
N PHE A 33 -0.29 1.13 5.04
CA PHE A 33 -1.18 1.69 6.06
C PHE A 33 -2.66 1.66 5.65
N VAL A 34 -2.99 1.94 4.38
CA VAL A 34 -4.36 1.79 3.85
C VAL A 34 -4.83 0.34 3.95
N MET A 35 -3.98 -0.61 3.55
CA MET A 35 -4.34 -2.03 3.55
C MET A 35 -4.56 -2.59 4.96
N LEU A 36 -3.76 -2.15 5.95
CA LEU A 36 -3.98 -2.49 7.36
C LEU A 36 -5.28 -1.91 7.93
N LEU A 37 -5.65 -0.70 7.51
CA LEU A 37 -6.93 -0.09 7.88
C LEU A 37 -8.12 -0.86 7.29
N ILE A 38 -8.02 -1.32 6.04
CA ILE A 38 -9.03 -2.16 5.40
C ILE A 38 -9.12 -3.52 6.12
N PHE A 39 -8.00 -4.13 6.50
CA PHE A 39 -7.98 -5.36 7.29
C PHE A 39 -8.70 -5.17 8.63
N LEU A 40 -8.48 -4.05 9.32
CA LEU A 40 -9.14 -3.75 10.58
C LEU A 40 -10.67 -3.60 10.41
N LEU A 41 -11.12 -2.94 9.35
CA LEU A 41 -12.54 -2.85 8.98
C LEU A 41 -13.16 -4.23 8.74
N LEU A 42 -12.49 -5.07 7.94
CA LEU A 42 -12.95 -6.44 7.66
C LEU A 42 -13.05 -7.27 8.94
N ASN A 43 -12.10 -7.10 9.86
CA ASN A 43 -12.08 -7.86 11.12
C ASN A 43 -13.23 -7.46 12.05
N ILE A 44 -13.55 -6.16 12.11
CA ILE A 44 -14.73 -5.66 12.84
C ILE A 44 -16.02 -6.21 12.20
N TYR A 45 -16.14 -6.15 10.88
CA TYR A 45 -17.33 -6.58 10.16
C TYR A 45 -17.59 -8.09 10.30
N ILE A 46 -16.54 -8.91 10.19
CA ILE A 46 -16.62 -10.36 10.37
C ILE A 46 -16.84 -10.72 11.84
N GLY A 47 -16.23 -9.98 12.77
CA GLY A 47 -16.45 -10.15 14.21
C GLY A 47 -17.89 -9.93 14.64
N GLU A 48 -18.63 -9.05 13.96
CA GLU A 48 -20.05 -8.81 14.19
C GLU A 48 -20.97 -9.88 13.56
N ASN A 49 -20.55 -10.51 12.45
CA ASN A 49 -21.38 -11.45 11.68
C ASN A 49 -21.11 -12.95 11.94
N GLY A 50 -20.10 -13.29 12.75
CA GLY A 50 -19.80 -14.68 13.15
C GLY A 50 -18.54 -15.26 12.50
N SER A 51 -17.90 -16.19 13.22
CA SER A 51 -16.49 -16.60 13.10
C SER A 51 -16.06 -17.39 11.84
N GLN A 52 -16.95 -17.62 10.87
CA GLN A 52 -16.67 -18.53 9.75
C GLN A 52 -15.78 -17.92 8.66
N ASP A 53 -15.67 -16.60 8.58
CA ASP A 53 -14.95 -15.91 7.49
C ASP A 53 -13.48 -15.54 7.82
N SER A 54 -12.93 -16.09 8.91
CA SER A 54 -11.55 -15.83 9.34
C SER A 54 -10.48 -16.26 8.34
N PHE A 55 -10.78 -17.23 7.48
CA PHE A 55 -9.90 -17.64 6.38
C PHE A 55 -9.72 -16.52 5.33
N LEU A 56 -10.76 -15.74 5.06
CA LEU A 56 -10.71 -14.63 4.11
C LEU A 56 -9.79 -13.51 4.61
N LEU A 57 -9.82 -13.22 5.92
CA LEU A 57 -8.92 -12.27 6.57
C LEU A 57 -7.44 -12.66 6.42
N LEU A 58 -7.12 -13.95 6.63
CA LEU A 58 -5.77 -14.48 6.45
C LEU A 58 -5.32 -14.42 4.99
N LEU A 59 -6.20 -14.78 4.05
CA LEU A 59 -5.91 -14.71 2.62
C LEU A 59 -5.65 -13.26 2.18
N PHE A 60 -6.46 -12.31 2.64
CA PHE A 60 -6.27 -10.89 2.37
C PHE A 60 -4.89 -10.43 2.85
N LEU A 61 -4.49 -10.78 4.08
CA LEU A 61 -3.22 -10.37 4.66
C LEU A 61 -2.01 -10.95 3.92
N VAL A 62 -2.11 -12.20 3.42
CA VAL A 62 -1.08 -12.82 2.58
C VAL A 62 -0.93 -12.09 1.24
N VAL A 63 -2.05 -11.77 0.57
CA VAL A 63 -2.02 -11.02 -0.70
C VAL A 63 -1.43 -9.62 -0.50
N VAL A 64 -1.87 -8.89 0.54
CA VAL A 64 -1.34 -7.56 0.88
C VAL A 64 0.17 -7.61 1.13
N SER A 65 0.64 -8.57 1.92
CA SER A 65 2.07 -8.72 2.23
C SER A 65 2.89 -8.98 0.96
N SER A 66 2.34 -9.74 0.00
CA SER A 66 3.01 -10.02 -1.27
C SER A 66 3.15 -8.79 -2.17
N GLU A 67 2.15 -7.90 -2.21
CA GLU A 67 2.24 -6.65 -2.98
C GLU A 67 3.32 -5.70 -2.44
N SER A 68 3.47 -5.61 -1.12
CA SER A 68 4.52 -4.79 -0.49
C SER A 68 5.92 -5.27 -0.85
N VAL A 69 6.14 -6.59 -0.90
CA VAL A 69 7.43 -7.17 -1.33
C VAL A 69 7.71 -6.86 -2.80
N LEU A 70 6.72 -7.03 -3.68
CA LEU A 70 6.85 -6.70 -5.11
C LEU A 70 7.14 -5.20 -5.31
N GLY A 71 6.44 -4.32 -4.58
CA GLY A 71 6.67 -2.89 -4.61
C GLY A 71 8.10 -2.51 -4.20
N LEU A 72 8.62 -3.12 -3.12
CA LEU A 72 9.99 -2.89 -2.66
C LEU A 72 11.03 -3.40 -3.68
N VAL A 73 10.79 -4.56 -4.29
CA VAL A 73 11.66 -5.08 -5.35
C VAL A 73 11.74 -4.11 -6.53
N VAL A 74 10.60 -3.57 -6.99
CA VAL A 74 10.56 -2.56 -8.05
C VAL A 74 11.27 -1.28 -7.61
N PHE A 75 11.05 -0.81 -6.38
CA PHE A 75 11.76 0.35 -5.84
C PHE A 75 13.28 0.16 -5.84
N VAL A 76 13.76 -1.02 -5.43
CA VAL A 76 15.19 -1.35 -5.45
C VAL A 76 15.73 -1.41 -6.88
N MET A 77 14.97 -1.94 -7.85
CA MET A 77 15.39 -1.93 -9.26
C MET A 77 15.49 -0.50 -9.82
N VAL A 78 14.46 0.33 -9.61
CA VAL A 78 14.44 1.73 -10.09
C VAL A 78 15.53 2.57 -9.44
N SER A 79 15.74 2.43 -8.12
CA SER A 79 16.83 3.15 -7.42
C SER A 79 18.22 2.71 -7.88
N ARG A 80 18.42 1.42 -8.20
CA ARG A 80 19.66 0.91 -8.79
C ARG A 80 19.88 1.38 -10.23
N GLN A 81 18.82 1.49 -11.04
CA GLN A 81 18.88 2.07 -12.39
C GLN A 81 19.23 3.56 -12.32
N MET A 82 18.54 4.33 -11.48
CA MET A 82 18.88 5.75 -11.24
C MET A 82 20.36 5.87 -10.84
N SER A 83 20.85 5.07 -9.89
CA SER A 83 22.25 5.09 -9.46
C SER A 83 23.27 4.63 -10.51
N LYS A 84 22.91 3.73 -11.44
CA LYS A 84 23.82 3.27 -12.52
C LYS A 84 23.79 4.17 -13.75
N ASP A 85 22.69 4.89 -13.96
CA ASP A 85 22.38 5.52 -15.23
C ASP A 85 22.33 7.06 -15.19
N TYR A 86 22.64 7.71 -14.05
CA TYR A 86 22.78 9.19 -14.00
C TYR A 86 23.80 9.75 -15.02
N ILE A 87 24.71 8.92 -15.56
CA ILE A 87 25.69 9.35 -16.57
C ILE A 87 25.20 9.07 -18.02
N SER A 88 24.21 8.19 -18.24
CA SER A 88 23.84 7.74 -19.60
C SER A 88 22.34 7.83 -19.97
N LEU A 89 21.39 7.81 -19.01
CA LEU A 89 19.95 7.79 -19.33
C LEU A 89 19.32 9.16 -19.57
N PHE A 90 19.89 10.26 -19.06
CA PHE A 90 19.36 11.62 -19.34
C PHE A 90 19.53 12.05 -20.81
N SER A 91 20.28 11.26 -21.59
CA SER A 91 20.44 11.44 -23.04
C SER A 91 19.39 10.69 -23.87
N VAL A 92 18.76 9.64 -23.34
CA VAL A 92 17.87 8.76 -24.15
C VAL A 92 16.40 9.19 -24.03
N LEU A 93 16.02 9.85 -22.93
CA LEU A 93 14.69 10.43 -22.74
C LEU A 93 14.59 11.92 -23.14
N LYS A 94 15.49 12.38 -24.02
CA LYS A 94 15.22 13.55 -24.87
C LYS A 94 14.60 13.03 -26.17
N PHE A 95 13.27 13.02 -26.19
CA PHE A 95 12.52 13.28 -27.42
C PHE A 95 11.96 14.69 -27.32
#